data_AF-A0A1H4UKI4-F1
#
_entry.id   AF-A0A1H4UKI4-F1
#
_cell.length_a   1.000
_cell.length_b   1.000
_cell.length_c   1.000
_cell.angle_alpha   90.00
_cell.angle_beta   90.00
_cell.angle_gamma   90.00
#
_symmetry.space_group_name_H-M   'P 1'
#
loop_
_entity.id
_entity.type
_entity.pdbx_description
1 polymer ?
#
loop_
_entity_poly.entity_id
_entity_poly.type
_entity_poly.pdbx_seq_one_letter_code
_entity_poly.pdbx_strand_id
1 'polypeptide(L)'
;MRLPSWPRDRRCRWLLAANIVAASLAPASGPALAQGSCPGISPSTEPKFVISRLVAAGLKDADQIKAANYAYQAALHLAVTLSAAWNVPIDVVQCGQRAPNVDGSDFAPDVVRELNGRNVLFEMWGNLSTSQAGGKATAEGLVVTFVFPMLKSGPPWPQTARLTRAFKAKAVPMKDMFTSMFTQGRHFEVFAAVAFGMTESRNNRFDSAQKALCQASLALQQSRGDPIWSDLGLDTKTLGPAIDALLQNNIDAAKKDTSYRGSLTSPATQPASGRICPSA
;
A
#
# COMPACT_ATOMS: atom_id res chain seq x y z
N MET A 1 51.76 -55.28 -28.89
CA MET A 1 50.80 -55.83 -27.91
C MET A 1 49.41 -55.83 -28.52
N ARG A 2 48.77 -57.01 -28.61
CA ARG A 2 47.34 -57.17 -28.96
C ARG A 2 46.51 -57.09 -27.69
N LEU A 3 45.31 -56.52 -27.75
CA LEU A 3 44.14 -56.94 -26.96
C LEU A 3 42.84 -56.49 -27.68
N PRO A 4 41.69 -57.12 -27.40
CA PRO A 4 40.78 -57.63 -28.43
C PRO A 4 39.37 -57.00 -28.42
N SER A 5 38.64 -57.31 -29.49
CA SER A 5 37.23 -57.03 -29.76
C SER A 5 36.25 -57.70 -28.79
N TRP A 6 35.15 -57.01 -28.44
CA TRP A 6 33.91 -57.61 -27.93
C TRP A 6 32.65 -56.97 -28.55
N PRO A 7 31.51 -57.69 -28.59
CA PRO A 7 30.47 -57.54 -29.61
C PRO A 7 29.15 -56.91 -29.12
N ARG A 8 28.31 -56.61 -30.11
CA ARG A 8 26.91 -56.15 -30.03
C ARG A 8 25.99 -57.24 -29.47
N ASP A 9 25.12 -56.88 -28.53
CA ASP A 9 23.74 -57.42 -28.40
C ASP A 9 22.92 -56.45 -27.52
N ARG A 10 21.85 -55.83 -28.03
CA ARG A 10 20.45 -56.29 -28.17
C ARG A 10 19.65 -56.36 -26.85
N ARG A 11 18.56 -55.59 -26.89
CA ARG A 11 17.32 -55.64 -26.08
C ARG A 11 17.37 -54.89 -24.74
N CYS A 12 16.68 -53.75 -24.69
CA CYS A 12 15.61 -53.58 -23.71
C CYS A 12 14.52 -52.64 -24.23
N ARG A 13 13.29 -53.10 -24.05
CA ARG A 13 12.01 -52.54 -24.49
C ARG A 13 11.81 -51.16 -23.85
N TRP A 14 11.50 -50.16 -24.66
CA TRP A 14 10.87 -48.93 -24.17
C TRP A 14 9.37 -49.03 -24.39
N LEU A 15 8.64 -49.19 -23.29
CA LEU A 15 7.20 -49.03 -23.22
C LEU A 15 6.87 -47.56 -23.46
N LEU A 16 6.11 -47.30 -24.52
CA LEU A 16 5.38 -46.06 -24.75
C LEU A 16 4.28 -45.95 -23.70
N ALA A 17 4.52 -45.21 -22.62
CA ALA A 17 3.47 -44.65 -21.78
C ALA A 17 3.20 -43.22 -22.28
N ALA A 18 2.17 -43.09 -23.12
CA ALA A 18 1.62 -41.79 -23.49
C ALA A 18 0.88 -41.20 -22.28
N ASN A 19 1.58 -40.44 -21.44
CA ASN A 19 0.93 -39.53 -20.50
C ASN A 19 0.43 -38.31 -21.28
N ILE A 20 -0.78 -38.42 -21.82
CA ILE A 20 -1.58 -37.27 -22.23
C ILE A 20 -1.96 -36.55 -20.93
N VAL A 21 -1.13 -35.62 -20.49
CA VAL A 21 -1.55 -34.58 -19.56
C VAL A 21 -2.49 -33.70 -20.36
N ALA A 22 -3.79 -33.98 -20.27
CA ALA A 22 -4.81 -33.03 -20.63
C ALA A 22 -4.65 -31.83 -19.68
N ALA A 23 -3.90 -30.83 -20.12
CA ALA A 23 -3.89 -29.53 -19.48
C ALA A 23 -5.29 -28.95 -19.64
N SER A 24 -6.11 -29.13 -18.60
CA SER A 24 -7.36 -28.42 -18.42
C SER A 24 -7.03 -26.92 -18.43
N LEU A 25 -7.20 -26.29 -19.59
CA LEU A 25 -7.26 -24.84 -19.72
C LEU A 25 -8.54 -24.39 -19.00
N ALA A 26 -8.45 -24.27 -17.68
CA ALA A 26 -9.40 -23.46 -16.94
C ALA A 26 -9.21 -22.02 -17.42
N PRO A 27 -10.26 -21.34 -17.91
CA PRO A 27 -10.16 -19.91 -18.12
C PRO A 27 -10.01 -19.28 -16.73
N ALA A 28 -8.80 -18.86 -16.39
CA ALA A 28 -8.57 -17.96 -15.28
C ALA A 28 -9.08 -16.57 -15.66
N SER A 29 -10.39 -16.44 -15.84
CA SER A 29 -11.09 -15.16 -15.90
C SER A 29 -11.24 -14.64 -14.47
N GLY A 30 -10.10 -14.28 -13.85
CA GLY A 30 -10.09 -13.28 -12.80
C GLY A 30 -10.37 -11.91 -13.43
N PRO A 31 -10.94 -10.95 -12.69
CA PRO A 31 -11.14 -9.61 -13.21
C PRO A 31 -9.78 -9.07 -13.66
N ALA A 32 -9.70 -8.69 -14.93
CA ALA A 32 -8.50 -8.06 -15.48
C ALA A 32 -8.10 -6.91 -14.54
N LEU A 33 -6.89 -6.99 -14.00
CA LEU A 33 -6.22 -5.94 -13.25
C LEU A 33 -6.30 -4.65 -14.07
N ALA A 34 -7.33 -3.84 -13.86
CA ALA A 34 -7.51 -2.58 -14.57
C ALA A 34 -6.33 -1.67 -14.17
N GLN A 35 -5.34 -1.34 -14.99
CA GLN A 35 -4.83 -1.87 -16.25
C GLN A 35 -3.36 -2.30 -16.01
N GLY A 36 -2.89 -3.37 -16.64
CA GLY A 36 -1.48 -3.82 -16.59
C GLY A 36 -1.09 -4.58 -15.32
N SER A 37 -0.68 -5.84 -15.45
CA SER A 37 -0.04 -6.56 -14.34
C SER A 37 1.22 -5.80 -13.91
N CYS A 38 1.34 -5.46 -12.63
CA CYS A 38 2.60 -4.95 -12.08
C CYS A 38 3.33 -6.11 -11.39
N PRO A 39 4.39 -6.68 -12.01
CA PRO A 39 5.09 -7.84 -11.46
C PRO A 39 5.67 -7.58 -10.06
N GLY A 40 6.03 -6.32 -9.77
CA GLY A 40 6.57 -5.90 -8.48
C GLY A 40 5.55 -5.91 -7.33
N ILE A 41 4.25 -6.02 -7.61
CA ILE A 41 3.23 -6.24 -6.58
C ILE A 41 3.02 -7.75 -6.40
N SER A 42 4.09 -8.52 -6.26
CA SER A 42 3.99 -9.94 -5.97
C SER A 42 3.54 -10.16 -4.51
N PRO A 43 2.94 -11.32 -4.18
CA PRO A 43 2.67 -11.68 -2.80
C PRO A 43 4.00 -11.68 -2.01
N SER A 44 4.12 -10.78 -1.05
CA SER A 44 5.21 -10.77 -0.06
C SER A 44 4.64 -10.36 1.28
N THR A 45 5.34 -10.67 2.37
CA THR A 45 4.97 -10.30 3.74
C THR A 45 5.22 -8.84 4.09
N GLU A 46 5.93 -8.13 3.20
CA GLU A 46 6.35 -6.75 3.42
C GLU A 46 5.32 -5.76 2.85
N PRO A 47 5.02 -4.68 3.60
CA PRO A 47 4.19 -3.61 3.12
C PRO A 47 4.80 -2.88 1.92
N LYS A 48 3.94 -2.43 0.99
CA LYS A 48 4.37 -1.82 -0.28
C LYS A 48 3.71 -0.47 -0.50
N PHE A 49 4.48 0.46 -1.03
CA PHE A 49 4.04 1.70 -1.64
C PHE A 49 4.10 1.56 -3.16
N VAL A 50 2.99 1.74 -3.84
CA VAL A 50 2.92 1.57 -5.29
C VAL A 50 2.90 2.93 -5.97
N ILE A 51 3.85 3.16 -6.87
CA ILE A 51 3.92 4.34 -7.73
C ILE A 51 3.54 3.90 -9.13
N SER A 52 2.28 4.15 -9.48
CA SER A 52 1.70 3.85 -10.78
C SER A 52 1.99 4.97 -11.77
N ARG A 53 1.43 4.87 -12.97
CA ARG A 53 1.67 5.82 -14.05
C ARG A 53 1.22 7.23 -13.65
N LEU A 54 2.16 8.17 -13.78
CA LEU A 54 1.91 9.60 -13.69
C LEU A 54 1.92 10.16 -15.11
N VAL A 55 0.76 10.58 -15.60
CA VAL A 55 0.60 11.06 -16.98
C VAL A 55 0.65 12.57 -16.99
N ALA A 56 1.73 13.15 -17.50
CA ALA A 56 1.78 14.61 -17.62
C ALA A 56 1.29 15.08 -18.99
N ALA A 57 0.02 15.48 -19.07
CA ALA A 57 -0.57 15.97 -20.32
C ALA A 57 0.10 17.29 -20.74
N GLY A 58 0.64 17.32 -21.97
CA GLY A 58 1.33 18.49 -22.53
C GLY A 58 2.82 18.59 -22.18
N LEU A 59 3.39 17.63 -21.44
CA LEU A 59 4.83 17.54 -21.23
C LEU A 59 5.54 16.68 -22.27
N LYS A 60 6.81 17.01 -22.53
CA LYS A 60 7.74 16.14 -23.27
C LYS A 60 8.04 14.89 -22.45
N ASP A 61 8.34 13.78 -23.11
CA ASP A 61 8.65 12.48 -22.47
C ASP A 61 9.72 12.60 -21.37
N ALA A 62 10.74 13.42 -21.59
CA ALA A 62 11.80 13.67 -20.61
C ALA A 62 11.28 14.23 -19.27
N ASP A 63 10.25 15.07 -19.30
CA ASP A 63 9.68 15.66 -18.09
C ASP A 63 8.68 14.70 -17.41
N GLN A 64 8.03 13.81 -18.17
CA GLN A 64 7.27 12.69 -17.61
C GLN A 64 8.18 11.73 -16.83
N ILE A 65 9.35 11.39 -17.39
CA ILE A 65 10.35 10.55 -16.72
C ILE A 65 10.84 11.22 -15.43
N LYS A 66 11.13 12.53 -15.46
CA LYS A 66 11.51 13.28 -14.26
C LYS A 66 10.40 13.27 -13.20
N ALA A 67 9.14 13.43 -13.60
CA ALA A 67 8.00 13.38 -12.68
C ALA A 67 7.91 12.03 -11.96
N ALA A 68 7.99 10.94 -12.71
CA ALA A 68 8.00 9.59 -12.15
C ALA A 68 9.18 9.38 -11.19
N ASN A 69 10.36 9.88 -11.54
CA ASN A 69 11.54 9.81 -10.67
C ASN A 69 11.37 10.63 -9.38
N TYR A 70 10.82 11.85 -9.45
CA TYR A 70 10.57 12.64 -8.24
C TYR A 70 9.52 12.00 -7.34
N ALA A 71 8.44 11.46 -7.90
CA ALA A 71 7.43 10.73 -7.15
C ALA A 71 8.04 9.53 -6.43
N TYR A 72 8.85 8.74 -7.15
CA TYR A 72 9.54 7.59 -6.59
C TYR A 72 10.50 7.98 -5.46
N GLN A 73 11.34 9.00 -5.65
CA GLN A 73 12.29 9.44 -4.62
C GLN A 73 11.57 9.95 -3.38
N ALA A 74 10.46 10.68 -3.54
CA ALA A 74 9.68 11.17 -2.41
C ALA A 74 8.95 10.02 -1.68
N ALA A 75 8.43 9.04 -2.41
CA ALA A 75 7.86 7.83 -1.83
C ALA A 75 8.91 6.97 -1.12
N LEU A 76 10.13 6.87 -1.67
CA LEU A 76 11.25 6.17 -1.05
C LEU A 76 11.69 6.85 0.25
N HIS A 77 11.83 8.18 0.25
CA HIS A 77 12.16 8.94 1.45
C HIS A 77 11.12 8.71 2.56
N LEU A 78 9.84 8.75 2.20
CA LEU A 78 8.75 8.45 3.12
C LEU A 78 8.80 7.00 3.61
N ALA A 79 9.00 6.02 2.72
CA ALA A 79 9.12 4.61 3.07
C ALA A 79 10.25 4.39 4.06
N VAL A 80 11.42 5.01 3.86
CA VAL A 80 12.55 4.96 4.81
C VAL A 80 12.16 5.58 6.15
N THR A 81 11.51 6.74 6.15
CA THR A 81 11.09 7.42 7.39
C THR A 81 10.13 6.57 8.20
N LEU A 82 9.10 6.02 7.54
CA LEU A 82 8.10 5.18 8.19
C LEU A 82 8.67 3.81 8.57
N SER A 83 9.55 3.24 7.74
CA SER A 83 10.25 2.00 8.04
C SER A 83 11.10 2.12 9.30
N ALA A 84 11.82 3.23 9.48
CA ALA A 84 12.55 3.52 10.71
C ALA A 84 11.60 3.73 11.89
N ALA A 85 10.50 4.47 11.71
CA ALA A 85 9.53 4.72 12.77
C ALA A 85 8.87 3.43 13.27
N TRP A 86 8.52 2.51 12.36
CA TRP A 86 7.77 1.29 12.65
C TRP A 86 8.64 0.05 12.82
N ASN A 87 9.93 0.13 12.49
CA ASN A 87 10.87 -0.99 12.48
C ASN A 87 10.41 -2.13 11.56
N VAL A 88 9.90 -1.79 10.38
CA VAL A 88 9.46 -2.76 9.35
C VAL A 88 9.88 -2.26 7.97
N PRO A 89 10.52 -3.09 7.12
CA PRO A 89 10.86 -2.69 5.76
C PRO A 89 9.59 -2.37 4.96
N ILE A 90 9.63 -1.28 4.20
CA ILE A 90 8.55 -0.88 3.29
C ILE A 90 9.15 -0.81 1.89
N ASP A 91 8.61 -1.64 1.00
CA ASP A 91 9.02 -1.66 -0.41
C ASP A 91 8.36 -0.50 -1.17
N VAL A 92 9.11 0.10 -2.11
CA VAL A 92 8.55 1.04 -3.08
C VAL A 92 8.58 0.40 -4.45
N VAL A 93 7.40 0.18 -5.03
CA VAL A 93 7.21 -0.51 -6.30
C VAL A 93 6.80 0.49 -7.38
N GLN A 94 7.56 0.56 -8.47
CA GLN A 94 7.15 1.32 -9.65
C GLN A 94 6.33 0.44 -10.61
N CYS A 95 5.13 0.91 -10.94
CA CYS A 95 4.17 0.25 -11.82
C CYS A 95 3.81 1.17 -13.00
N GLY A 96 4.79 1.55 -13.83
CA GLY A 96 4.58 2.55 -14.90
C GLY A 96 3.56 2.19 -15.97
N GLN A 97 3.16 0.92 -16.07
CA GLN A 97 2.09 0.46 -16.99
C GLN A 97 0.70 0.50 -16.36
N ARG A 98 0.61 0.65 -15.03
CA ARG A 98 -0.66 0.72 -14.30
C ARG A 98 -1.16 2.15 -14.30
N ALA A 99 -2.33 2.38 -14.88
CA ALA A 99 -2.89 3.72 -15.04
C ALA A 99 -4.37 3.72 -14.63
N PRO A 100 -4.68 3.72 -13.31
CA PRO A 100 -6.05 3.77 -12.86
C PRO A 100 -6.74 5.08 -13.27
N ASN A 101 -8.08 5.05 -13.39
CA ASN A 101 -8.90 6.22 -13.64
C ASN A 101 -8.66 7.30 -12.56
N VAL A 102 -8.68 8.57 -12.97
CA VAL A 102 -8.38 9.72 -12.09
C VAL A 102 -9.42 9.92 -10.98
N ASP A 103 -10.64 9.44 -11.18
CA ASP A 103 -11.70 9.40 -10.15
C ASP A 103 -11.56 8.19 -9.19
N GLY A 104 -10.57 7.33 -9.45
CA GLY A 104 -10.30 6.09 -8.75
C GLY A 104 -11.39 5.04 -8.89
N SER A 105 -12.28 5.14 -9.88
CA SER A 105 -13.34 4.16 -10.15
C SER A 105 -12.82 2.72 -10.33
N ASP A 106 -11.56 2.55 -10.76
CA ASP A 106 -10.90 1.25 -10.89
C ASP A 106 -10.59 0.55 -9.55
N PHE A 107 -10.71 1.25 -8.41
CA PHE A 107 -10.51 0.68 -7.08
C PHE A 107 -11.84 0.14 -6.53
N ALA A 108 -12.46 -0.75 -7.30
CA ALA A 108 -13.59 -1.55 -6.83
C ALA A 108 -13.19 -2.40 -5.61
N PRO A 109 -14.14 -2.82 -4.76
CA PRO A 109 -13.86 -3.60 -3.55
C PRO A 109 -12.97 -4.82 -3.76
N ASP A 110 -13.12 -5.53 -4.87
CA ASP A 110 -12.31 -6.72 -5.17
C ASP A 110 -10.86 -6.36 -5.53
N VAL A 111 -10.64 -5.28 -6.30
CA VAL A 111 -9.30 -4.77 -6.62
C VAL A 111 -8.59 -4.33 -5.34
N VAL A 112 -9.29 -3.61 -4.47
CA VAL A 112 -8.76 -3.22 -3.17
C VAL A 112 -8.43 -4.44 -2.30
N ARG A 113 -9.31 -5.45 -2.27
CA ARG A 113 -9.06 -6.69 -1.53
C ARG A 113 -7.81 -7.40 -2.05
N GLU A 114 -7.60 -7.44 -3.36
CA GLU A 114 -6.42 -8.02 -3.98
C GLU A 114 -5.13 -7.25 -3.63
N LEU A 115 -5.14 -5.93 -3.78
CA LEU A 115 -4.01 -5.07 -3.41
C LEU A 115 -3.65 -5.21 -1.92
N ASN A 116 -4.67 -5.24 -1.06
CA ASN A 116 -4.50 -5.53 0.36
C ASN A 116 -3.88 -6.90 0.61
N GLY A 117 -4.31 -7.94 -0.11
CA GLY A 117 -3.75 -9.29 -0.02
C GLY A 117 -2.28 -9.36 -0.44
N ARG A 118 -1.81 -8.39 -1.23
CA ARG A 118 -0.40 -8.22 -1.63
C ARG A 118 0.35 -7.22 -0.73
N ASN A 119 -0.25 -6.82 0.40
CA ASN A 119 0.26 -5.85 1.38
C ASN A 119 0.55 -4.45 0.79
N VAL A 120 -0.22 -4.00 -0.20
CA VAL A 120 -0.15 -2.61 -0.69
C VAL A 120 -0.86 -1.68 0.29
N LEU A 121 -0.14 -0.68 0.81
CA LEU A 121 -0.68 0.30 1.76
C LEU A 121 -1.29 1.52 1.07
N PHE A 122 -0.66 1.98 -0.01
CA PHE A 122 -1.21 3.01 -0.87
C PHE A 122 -0.70 2.87 -2.30
N GLU A 123 -1.46 3.45 -3.21
CA GLU A 123 -1.11 3.60 -4.61
C GLU A 123 -1.21 5.07 -5.02
N MET A 124 -0.20 5.57 -5.74
CA MET A 124 -0.17 6.91 -6.31
C MET A 124 -0.22 6.85 -7.84
N TRP A 125 -1.10 7.65 -8.45
CA TRP A 125 -1.18 7.81 -9.90
C TRP A 125 -1.75 9.19 -10.24
N GLY A 126 -2.02 9.44 -11.51
CA GLY A 126 -2.85 10.57 -11.92
C GLY A 126 -2.19 11.42 -12.98
N ASN A 127 -2.86 12.52 -13.29
CA ASN A 127 -2.49 13.38 -14.40
C ASN A 127 -1.80 14.63 -13.88
N LEU A 128 -0.62 14.95 -14.42
CA LEU A 128 0.06 16.20 -14.13
C LEU A 128 -0.23 17.16 -15.28
N SER A 129 -1.16 18.09 -15.11
CA SER A 129 -1.25 19.21 -16.05
C SER A 129 -0.15 20.20 -15.74
N THR A 130 0.56 20.64 -16.77
CA THR A 130 1.56 21.69 -16.59
C THR A 130 1.09 23.03 -17.08
N SER A 131 0.92 23.97 -16.16
CA SER A 131 0.83 25.39 -16.51
C SER A 131 2.25 25.97 -16.56
N GLN A 132 2.56 26.69 -17.64
CA GLN A 132 3.78 27.47 -17.73
C GLN A 132 3.59 28.79 -16.97
N ALA A 133 3.71 28.76 -15.65
CA ALA A 133 3.91 29.99 -14.89
C ALA A 133 5.39 30.40 -15.00
N GLY A 134 5.68 31.43 -15.81
CA GLY A 134 7.03 32.00 -15.92
C GLY A 134 8.11 31.06 -16.50
N GLY A 135 7.74 30.17 -17.43
CA GLY A 135 8.68 29.26 -18.12
C GLY A 135 9.12 28.04 -17.31
N LYS A 136 8.53 27.80 -16.12
CA LYS A 136 8.77 26.59 -15.32
C LYS A 136 7.57 25.65 -15.43
N ALA A 137 7.85 24.36 -15.61
CA ALA A 137 6.82 23.33 -15.53
C ALA A 137 6.32 23.25 -14.08
N THR A 138 5.08 23.65 -13.86
CA THR A 138 4.38 23.42 -12.60
C THR A 138 3.43 22.26 -12.78
N ALA A 139 3.05 21.54 -11.73
CA ALA A 139 2.20 20.35 -11.87
C ALA A 139 0.91 20.52 -11.07
N GLU A 140 -0.23 20.22 -11.70
CA GLU A 140 -1.55 20.20 -11.06
C GLU A 140 -2.22 18.85 -11.37
N GLY A 141 -2.96 18.24 -10.42
CA GLY A 141 -3.86 17.10 -10.71
C GLY A 141 -3.41 15.70 -10.28
N LEU A 142 -2.50 15.58 -9.32
CA LEU A 142 -2.03 14.28 -8.80
C LEU A 142 -3.11 13.57 -7.98
N VAL A 143 -3.25 12.25 -8.09
CA VAL A 143 -4.22 11.47 -7.32
C VAL A 143 -3.51 10.43 -6.45
N VAL A 144 -3.67 10.53 -5.13
CA VAL A 144 -3.18 9.50 -4.21
C VAL A 144 -4.38 8.75 -3.67
N THR A 145 -4.30 7.43 -3.67
CA THR A 145 -5.29 6.62 -2.99
C THR A 145 -4.67 5.70 -1.98
N PHE A 146 -5.20 5.80 -0.76
CA PHE A 146 -4.89 4.88 0.32
C PHE A 146 -5.77 3.66 0.18
N VAL A 147 -5.14 2.49 0.29
CA VAL A 147 -5.78 1.19 0.13
C VAL A 147 -5.93 0.62 1.53
N PHE A 148 -7.15 0.68 2.07
CA PHE A 148 -7.41 0.18 3.42
C PHE A 148 -7.91 -1.26 3.35
N PRO A 149 -7.48 -2.15 4.27
CA PRO A 149 -8.10 -3.45 4.41
C PRO A 149 -9.60 -3.29 4.67
N MET A 150 -10.44 -3.89 3.83
CA MET A 150 -11.87 -3.93 4.10
C MET A 150 -12.13 -4.73 5.38
N LEU A 151 -12.51 -4.05 6.44
CA LEU A 151 -13.02 -4.72 7.63
C LEU A 151 -14.50 -5.02 7.42
N LYS A 152 -14.88 -6.30 7.59
CA LYS A 152 -16.30 -6.74 7.54
C LYS A 152 -17.16 -6.07 8.62
N SER A 153 -16.53 -5.57 9.66
CA SER A 153 -17.14 -4.90 10.80
C SER A 153 -16.17 -3.86 11.35
N GLY A 154 -16.60 -2.60 11.47
CA GLY A 154 -15.75 -1.55 11.98
C GLY A 154 -16.46 -0.21 12.11
N PRO A 155 -15.84 0.76 12.83
CA PRO A 155 -16.28 2.16 12.95
C PRO A 155 -16.41 2.83 11.57
N PRO A 156 -16.99 4.04 11.45
CA PRO A 156 -17.37 4.66 10.18
C PRO A 156 -16.15 5.20 9.40
N TRP A 157 -15.22 4.32 9.03
CA TRP A 157 -14.38 4.56 7.88
C TRP A 157 -15.28 4.69 6.65
N PRO A 158 -14.92 5.51 5.66
CA PRO A 158 -15.65 5.54 4.40
C PRO A 158 -15.93 4.11 3.96
N GLN A 159 -17.19 3.76 3.69
CA GLN A 159 -17.54 2.40 3.28
C GLN A 159 -16.85 1.99 1.97
N THR A 160 -16.26 2.95 1.27
CA THR A 160 -15.35 2.73 0.18
C THR A 160 -14.03 2.20 0.75
N ALA A 161 -13.59 1.03 0.28
CA ALA A 161 -12.32 0.39 0.61
C ALA A 161 -11.07 1.24 0.29
N ARG A 162 -11.28 2.46 -0.20
CA ARG A 162 -10.29 3.41 -0.67
C ARG A 162 -10.61 4.80 -0.12
N LEU A 163 -9.57 5.58 0.12
CA LEU A 163 -9.68 7.03 0.20
C LEU A 163 -8.87 7.63 -0.93
N THR A 164 -9.54 8.28 -1.87
CA THR A 164 -8.91 8.92 -3.02
C THR A 164 -8.87 10.42 -2.82
N ARG A 165 -7.69 11.01 -2.98
CA ARG A 165 -7.50 12.46 -2.93
C ARG A 165 -6.86 12.95 -4.21
N ALA A 166 -7.53 13.90 -4.85
CA ALA A 166 -6.91 14.74 -5.86
C ALA A 166 -6.14 15.88 -5.18
N PHE A 167 -4.84 15.92 -5.37
CA PHE A 167 -3.95 17.01 -5.00
C PHE A 167 -3.89 18.01 -6.15
N LYS A 168 -4.46 19.19 -5.91
CA LYS A 168 -4.24 20.37 -6.74
C LYS A 168 -3.13 21.19 -6.07
N ALA A 169 -1.89 20.97 -6.47
CA ALA A 169 -0.81 21.84 -6.04
C ALA A 169 -0.97 23.22 -6.69
N LYS A 170 -0.62 24.28 -5.96
CA LYS A 170 -0.36 25.58 -6.59
C LYS A 170 0.81 25.40 -7.55
N ALA A 171 0.95 26.30 -8.51
CA ALA A 171 2.02 26.26 -9.52
C ALA A 171 3.43 26.29 -8.86
N VAL A 172 3.93 25.14 -8.42
CA VAL A 172 5.21 24.94 -7.73
C VAL A 172 6.12 24.03 -8.56
N PRO A 173 7.45 24.08 -8.36
CA PRO A 173 8.35 23.13 -8.98
C PRO A 173 7.92 21.69 -8.65
N MET A 174 7.94 20.83 -9.66
CA MET A 174 7.44 19.45 -9.56
C MET A 174 8.12 18.63 -8.44
N LYS A 175 9.41 18.84 -8.17
CA LYS A 175 10.13 18.22 -7.05
C LYS A 175 9.53 18.62 -5.69
N ASP A 176 9.18 19.90 -5.55
CA ASP A 176 8.63 20.46 -4.31
C ASP A 176 7.18 20.03 -4.11
N MET A 177 6.43 19.79 -5.19
CA MET A 177 5.09 19.19 -5.12
C MET A 177 5.13 17.81 -4.44
N PHE A 178 5.96 16.88 -4.93
CA PHE A 178 6.03 15.54 -4.33
C PHE A 178 6.57 15.59 -2.90
N THR A 179 7.56 16.44 -2.64
CA THR A 179 8.09 16.63 -1.28
C THR A 179 6.99 17.16 -0.35
N SER A 180 6.29 18.25 -0.74
CA SER A 180 5.24 18.86 0.10
C SER A 180 4.08 17.92 0.36
N MET A 181 3.66 17.14 -0.63
CA MET A 181 2.60 16.14 -0.48
C MET A 181 2.90 15.13 0.65
N PHE A 182 4.15 14.65 0.73
CA PHE A 182 4.53 13.65 1.72
C PHE A 182 5.03 14.23 3.04
N THR A 183 5.66 15.42 3.02
CA THR A 183 6.28 16.02 4.21
C THR A 183 5.39 17.02 4.94
N GLN A 184 4.41 17.64 4.27
CA GLN A 184 3.51 18.63 4.90
C GLN A 184 2.19 18.01 5.36
N GLY A 185 1.88 16.80 4.91
CA GLY A 185 0.63 16.15 5.24
C GLY A 185 0.73 15.20 6.42
N ARG A 186 0.57 15.70 7.66
CA ARG A 186 0.34 14.83 8.83
C ARG A 186 -0.83 13.87 8.61
N HIS A 187 -1.81 14.26 7.79
CA HIS A 187 -2.89 13.39 7.32
C HIS A 187 -2.39 12.15 6.56
N PHE A 188 -1.31 12.28 5.78
CA PHE A 188 -0.68 11.15 5.10
C PHE A 188 -0.15 10.15 6.13
N GLU A 189 0.55 10.64 7.16
CA GLU A 189 1.06 9.79 8.25
C GLU A 189 -0.08 9.05 8.95
N VAL A 190 -1.21 9.71 9.21
CA VAL A 190 -2.40 9.06 9.79
C VAL A 190 -2.86 7.90 8.92
N PHE A 191 -3.08 8.13 7.62
CA PHE A 191 -3.60 7.09 6.73
C PHE A 191 -2.60 5.96 6.51
N ALA A 192 -1.32 6.27 6.33
CA ALA A 192 -0.27 5.28 6.16
C ALA A 192 -0.13 4.41 7.43
N ALA A 193 -0.15 5.03 8.61
CA ALA A 193 -0.07 4.34 9.89
C ALA A 193 -1.31 3.47 10.16
N VAL A 194 -2.51 3.93 9.78
CA VAL A 194 -3.74 3.11 9.85
C VAL A 194 -3.67 1.92 8.90
N ALA A 195 -3.35 2.14 7.62
CA ALA A 195 -3.27 1.08 6.63
C ALA A 195 -2.21 0.02 7.01
N PHE A 196 -1.05 0.48 7.49
CA PHE A 196 0.00 -0.41 8.01
C PHE A 196 -0.48 -1.15 9.25
N GLY A 197 -1.04 -0.45 10.24
CA GLY A 197 -1.54 -1.07 11.47
C GLY A 197 -2.58 -2.16 11.23
N MET A 198 -3.52 -1.92 10.32
CA MET A 198 -4.51 -2.92 9.91
C MET A 198 -3.87 -4.11 9.18
N THR A 199 -2.86 -3.85 8.34
CA THR A 199 -2.11 -4.89 7.63
C THR A 199 -1.32 -5.78 8.59
N GLU A 200 -0.61 -5.19 9.55
CA GLU A 200 0.15 -5.91 10.58
C GLU A 200 -0.78 -6.73 11.48
N SER A 201 -1.92 -6.17 11.87
CA SER A 201 -2.91 -6.87 12.70
C SER A 201 -3.43 -8.13 12.00
N ARG A 202 -3.74 -8.04 10.71
CA ARG A 202 -4.14 -9.19 9.89
C ARG A 202 -3.05 -10.25 9.78
N ASN A 203 -1.78 -9.84 9.78
CA ASN A 203 -0.63 -10.72 9.72
C ASN A 203 -0.21 -11.24 11.11
N ASN A 204 -1.07 -11.10 12.13
CA ASN A 204 -0.83 -11.46 13.54
C ASN A 204 0.42 -10.80 14.16
N ARG A 205 0.87 -9.66 13.60
CA ARG A 205 1.98 -8.84 14.11
C ARG A 205 1.44 -7.74 15.02
N PHE A 206 0.78 -8.15 16.11
CA PHE A 206 -0.08 -7.27 16.91
C PHE A 206 0.67 -6.11 17.60
N ASP A 207 1.92 -6.30 18.03
CA ASP A 207 2.71 -5.21 18.64
C ASP A 207 3.06 -4.11 17.61
N SER A 208 3.48 -4.52 16.40
CA SER A 208 3.73 -3.59 15.29
C SER A 208 2.46 -2.84 14.88
N ALA A 209 1.34 -3.56 14.83
CA ALA A 209 0.02 -2.99 14.56
C ALA A 209 -0.36 -1.92 15.60
N GLN A 210 -0.20 -2.22 16.89
CA GLN A 210 -0.48 -1.28 17.98
C GLN A 210 0.38 -0.03 17.86
N LYS A 211 1.69 -0.19 17.66
CA LYS A 211 2.63 0.95 17.54
C LYS A 211 2.21 1.90 16.41
N ALA A 212 1.89 1.36 15.23
CA ALA A 212 1.46 2.17 14.11
C ALA A 212 0.10 2.84 14.33
N LEU A 213 -0.90 2.11 14.83
CA LEU A 213 -2.20 2.70 15.13
C LEU A 213 -2.12 3.79 16.21
N CYS A 214 -1.20 3.67 17.17
CA CYS A 214 -0.94 4.71 18.14
C CYS A 214 -0.28 5.95 17.53
N GLN A 215 0.66 5.75 16.61
CA GLN A 215 1.21 6.86 15.83
C GLN A 215 0.14 7.55 14.98
N ALA A 216 -0.80 6.79 14.41
CA ALA A 216 -1.95 7.37 13.70
C ALA A 216 -2.80 8.25 14.60
N SER A 217 -3.11 7.79 15.83
CA SER A 217 -3.87 8.57 16.81
C SER A 217 -3.13 9.87 17.18
N LEU A 218 -1.81 9.80 17.40
CA LEU A 218 -0.99 10.98 17.70
C LEU A 218 -0.94 11.97 16.52
N ALA A 219 -0.68 11.47 15.30
CA ALA A 219 -0.63 12.30 14.10
C ALA A 219 -1.99 12.96 13.81
N LEU A 220 -3.10 12.25 14.08
CA LEU A 220 -4.46 12.80 13.96
C LEU A 220 -4.67 13.91 14.98
N GLN A 221 -4.26 13.72 16.24
CA GLN A 221 -4.34 14.77 17.27
C GLN A 221 -3.54 16.03 16.88
N GLN A 222 -2.33 15.85 16.35
CA GLN A 222 -1.45 16.93 15.91
C GLN A 222 -1.91 17.64 14.63
N SER A 223 -2.91 17.10 13.95
CA SER A 223 -3.52 17.69 12.74
C SER A 223 -5.00 18.04 12.93
N ARG A 224 -5.50 18.02 14.18
CA ARG A 224 -6.87 18.48 14.50
C ARG A 224 -7.00 19.95 14.12
N GLY A 225 -7.90 20.23 13.17
CA GLY A 225 -8.13 21.58 12.65
C GLY A 225 -7.49 21.85 11.29
N ASP A 226 -6.72 20.90 10.74
CA ASP A 226 -6.34 20.98 9.33
C ASP A 226 -7.62 20.92 8.46
N PRO A 227 -7.91 21.93 7.62
CA PRO A 227 -9.10 21.95 6.77
C PRO A 227 -9.15 20.75 5.81
N ILE A 228 -8.03 20.07 5.60
CA ILE A 228 -8.00 18.92 4.71
C ILE A 228 -8.91 17.78 5.15
N TRP A 229 -9.17 17.64 6.45
CA TRP A 229 -10.07 16.60 6.94
C TRP A 229 -11.49 16.79 6.41
N SER A 230 -12.00 18.04 6.42
CA SER A 230 -13.32 18.34 5.85
C SER A 230 -13.35 18.19 4.34
N ASP A 231 -12.27 18.57 3.64
CA ASP A 231 -12.18 18.40 2.18
C ASP A 231 -12.23 16.92 1.76
N LEU A 232 -11.74 16.03 2.63
CA LEU A 232 -11.82 14.58 2.47
C LEU A 232 -13.18 14.00 2.88
N GLY A 233 -14.11 14.84 3.37
CA GLY A 233 -15.38 14.39 3.95
C GLY A 233 -15.20 13.60 5.24
N LEU A 234 -14.07 13.79 5.93
CA LEU A 234 -13.73 13.08 7.16
C LEU A 234 -13.80 14.01 8.36
N ASP A 235 -14.52 13.60 9.40
CA ASP A 235 -14.55 14.31 10.66
C ASP A 235 -13.48 13.73 11.60
N THR A 236 -12.57 14.55 12.10
CA THR A 236 -11.59 14.10 13.10
C THR A 236 -12.26 13.57 14.38
N LYS A 237 -13.50 13.99 14.68
CA LYS A 237 -14.30 13.44 15.79
C LYS A 237 -14.81 12.03 15.51
N THR A 238 -14.90 11.60 14.24
CA THR A 238 -15.25 10.22 13.88
C THR A 238 -13.99 9.37 13.65
N LEU A 239 -12.93 9.95 13.08
CA LEU A 239 -11.66 9.27 12.85
C LEU A 239 -10.96 8.84 14.14
N GLY A 240 -10.97 9.68 15.18
CA GLY A 240 -10.35 9.34 16.47
C GLY A 240 -10.92 8.06 17.07
N PRO A 241 -12.24 8.01 17.35
CA PRO A 241 -12.92 6.79 17.79
C PRO A 241 -12.73 5.61 16.83
N ALA A 242 -12.60 5.86 15.53
CA ALA A 242 -12.37 4.80 14.56
C ALA A 242 -10.99 4.15 14.72
N ILE A 243 -9.94 4.95 14.95
CA ILE A 243 -8.60 4.45 15.26
C ILE A 243 -8.59 3.73 16.62
N ASP A 244 -9.29 4.26 17.63
CA ASP A 244 -9.40 3.63 18.95
C ASP A 244 -10.07 2.25 18.88
N ALA A 245 -11.11 2.10 18.06
CA ALA A 245 -11.74 0.80 17.83
C ALA A 245 -10.83 -0.18 17.07
N LEU A 246 -10.00 0.31 16.12
CA LEU A 246 -8.98 -0.54 15.47
C LEU A 246 -7.94 -1.02 16.48
N LEU A 247 -7.49 -0.14 17.38
CA LEU A 247 -6.58 -0.48 18.47
C LEU A 247 -7.17 -1.55 19.39
N GLN A 248 -8.42 -1.36 19.81
CA GLN A 248 -9.10 -2.34 20.66
C GLN A 248 -9.26 -3.69 19.97
N ASN A 249 -9.68 -3.70 18.70
CA ASN A 249 -9.79 -4.93 17.90
C ASN A 249 -8.44 -5.65 17.78
N ASN A 250 -7.35 -4.92 17.59
CA ASN A 250 -6.00 -5.48 17.55
C ASN A 250 -5.61 -6.15 18.88
N ILE A 251 -5.91 -5.51 20.01
CA ILE A 251 -5.67 -6.07 21.35
C ILE A 251 -6.51 -7.33 21.57
N ASP A 252 -7.79 -7.29 21.21
CA ASP A 252 -8.70 -8.42 21.39
C ASP A 252 -8.29 -9.61 20.51
N ALA A 253 -7.83 -9.34 19.29
CA ALA A 253 -7.27 -10.37 18.41
C ALA A 253 -5.99 -10.99 19.00
N ALA A 254 -5.08 -10.17 19.51
CA ALA A 254 -3.85 -10.62 20.16
C ALA A 254 -4.13 -11.52 21.36
N LYS A 255 -5.13 -11.18 22.19
CA LYS A 255 -5.53 -11.99 23.35
C LYS A 255 -6.18 -13.32 22.97
N LYS A 256 -6.89 -13.37 21.84
CA LYS A 256 -7.51 -14.60 21.32
C LYS A 256 -6.53 -15.51 20.60
N ASP A 257 -5.45 -14.95 20.07
CA ASP A 257 -4.41 -15.74 19.40
C ASP A 257 -3.54 -16.50 20.41
N THR A 258 -3.82 -17.79 20.56
CA THR A 258 -3.06 -18.69 21.46
C THR A 258 -1.58 -18.86 21.10
N SER A 259 -1.15 -18.46 19.89
CA SER A 259 0.25 -18.49 19.47
C SER A 259 1.01 -17.19 19.83
N TYR A 260 0.29 -16.11 20.10
CA TYR A 260 0.87 -14.82 20.42
C TYR A 260 1.43 -14.79 21.86
N ARG A 261 2.62 -14.20 22.02
CA ARG A 261 3.38 -14.11 23.28
C ARG A 261 3.91 -12.70 23.56
N GLY A 262 3.43 -11.70 22.81
CA GLY A 262 3.93 -10.33 22.88
C GLY A 262 3.30 -9.51 24.01
N SER A 263 3.48 -8.18 23.95
CA SER A 263 3.16 -7.30 25.08
C SER A 263 1.66 -7.14 25.36
N LEU A 264 0.80 -7.43 24.38
CA LEU A 264 -0.64 -7.19 24.45
C LEU A 264 -1.42 -8.22 25.27
N THR A 265 -0.81 -9.33 25.67
CA THR A 265 -1.43 -10.33 26.55
C THR A 265 -1.28 -10.01 28.03
N SER A 266 -0.41 -9.06 28.40
CA SER A 266 -0.20 -8.69 29.80
C SER A 266 -1.37 -7.83 30.33
N PRO A 267 -1.88 -8.11 31.54
CA PRO A 267 -2.87 -7.25 32.20
C PRO A 267 -2.40 -5.80 32.39
N ALA A 268 -1.07 -5.59 32.49
CA ALA A 268 -0.45 -4.28 32.68
C ALA A 268 -0.58 -3.35 31.47
N THR A 269 -1.01 -3.87 30.31
CA THR A 269 -1.10 -3.12 29.05
C THR A 269 -2.43 -2.36 28.92
N GLN A 270 -3.32 -2.43 29.92
CA GLN A 270 -4.45 -1.50 30.04
C GLN A 270 -4.06 -0.31 30.92
N PRO A 271 -3.81 0.87 30.34
CA PRO A 271 -3.43 2.04 31.13
C PRO A 271 -4.60 2.51 32.00
N ALA A 272 -4.29 2.83 33.25
CA ALA A 272 -5.23 3.37 34.24
C ALA A 272 -5.96 4.64 33.78
N SER A 273 -5.43 5.35 32.78
CA SER A 273 -6.02 6.55 32.18
C SER A 273 -7.04 6.26 31.07
N GLY A 274 -7.30 4.99 30.74
CA GLY A 274 -8.22 4.57 29.69
C GLY A 274 -7.75 4.85 28.25
N ARG A 275 -6.55 5.41 28.04
CA ARG A 275 -6.01 5.68 26.69
C ARG A 275 -5.17 4.52 26.18
N ILE A 276 -5.61 3.81 25.16
CA ILE A 276 -4.92 2.62 24.62
C ILE A 276 -3.45 2.87 24.20
N CYS A 277 -3.12 4.11 23.84
CA CYS A 277 -1.77 4.49 23.43
C CYS A 277 -1.01 5.17 24.58
N PRO A 278 0.24 4.77 24.85
CA PRO A 278 1.09 5.50 25.77
C PRO A 278 1.24 6.94 25.26
N SER A 279 1.16 7.91 26.17
CA SER A 279 1.58 9.28 25.87
C SER A 279 3.05 9.25 25.45
N ALA A 280 3.33 9.81 24.26
CA ALA A 280 4.68 9.99 23.76
C ALA A 280 5.53 10.85 24.70
#